data_AF-A0A221R416-F1
#
_entry.id   AF-A0A221R416-F1
#
_cell.length_a   1.000
_cell.length_b   1.000
_cell.length_c   1.000
_cell.angle_alpha   90.00
_cell.angle_beta   90.00
_cell.angle_gamma   90.00
#
_symmetry.space_group_name_H-M   'P 1'
#
loop_
_entity.id
_entity.type
_entity.pdbx_description
1 polymer ?
#
loop_
_entity_poly.entity_id
_entity_poly.type
_entity_poly.pdbx_seq_one_letter_code
_entity_poly.pdbx_strand_id
1 'polypeptide(L)'
;MASDVASGPVRRAPRHRIGAAPHLALALMALVLMVVFFYAVRTLTLFVSPMLFLAAVFLEAVFIAVFLWAVARALARPSEMLRSLAASAWEGLAANEYVVRARATNTPGAVWLRNRFRRDRASGLWLTGVVVVAAVPFVNFLGVAYAVVSGGVLTRIDERIANLMPKVRTPGETAFFAAATMLANWQTVVLMTAAAALVLWQARRRFLATAVVGAVVAQELLTDLVQQILHRQRPDESLALLVVTTPGFPSGQTVRAVVVYGILVYLLVRAYGSVASRALVVAAYLAVVLLVGMSRVYLGVHHVSDVWGGMLFGAALLAAAVGFLEISGRFPLIGRQRRAVSVRRVVAVVPVVGVAFALTTAPLLLHPQEHPAQRPTTALPALDAASFARLPLYSETLTGDRMEPANFIYVGSEDQLLAAFGAAGWDRAEPSTFANTLRAFAVGIQGGQYATAPVTPSFVAGRPESLAFQKATAENSLRQRHHTRIWRTDYTAPDGRPVWEGTASFDDGIEFAGTAKVPTHHIDPNIDAERAYIIGSLGYPEQLVALTHPQMGHNGSGDEFFTDGRAQLIVLR
;
A
#
# COMPACT_ATOMS: atom_id res chain seq x y z
N MET A 1 75.40 -7.89 37.67
CA MET A 1 74.22 -8.78 37.70
C MET A 1 72.99 -7.93 37.49
N ALA A 2 72.34 -8.15 36.36
CA ALA A 2 71.16 -7.43 35.90
C ALA A 2 69.88 -7.93 36.58
N SER A 3 68.96 -6.97 36.80
CA SER A 3 67.53 -7.02 36.45
C SER A 3 66.64 -8.11 37.05
N ASP A 4 65.60 -7.69 37.79
CA ASP A 4 64.24 -7.66 37.22
C ASP A 4 63.20 -7.16 38.24
N VAL A 5 62.67 -5.97 37.95
CA VAL A 5 61.44 -5.44 38.52
C VAL A 5 60.28 -6.01 37.70
N ALA A 6 59.54 -6.96 38.28
CA ALA A 6 58.37 -7.55 37.64
C ALA A 6 57.25 -6.52 37.51
N SER A 7 57.04 -6.06 36.28
CA SER A 7 55.90 -5.25 35.86
C SER A 7 54.63 -6.13 35.80
N GLY A 8 53.64 -5.81 36.62
CA GLY A 8 52.30 -6.41 36.55
C GLY A 8 51.59 -6.03 35.25
N PRO A 9 50.69 -6.87 34.72
CA PRO A 9 50.04 -6.62 33.45
C PRO A 9 49.11 -5.41 33.55
N VAL A 10 49.47 -4.34 32.84
CA VAL A 10 48.63 -3.16 32.60
C VAL A 10 47.30 -3.63 32.00
N ARG A 11 46.22 -3.50 32.78
CA ARG A 11 44.85 -3.65 32.29
C ARG A 11 44.66 -2.69 31.12
N ARG A 12 44.56 -3.23 29.90
CA ARG A 12 44.16 -2.45 28.72
C ARG A 12 42.83 -1.76 29.00
N ALA A 13 42.80 -0.44 28.91
CA ALA A 13 41.60 0.37 28.98
C ALA A 13 40.53 -0.15 28.00
N PRO A 14 39.23 -0.17 28.37
CA PRO A 14 38.18 -0.55 27.46
C PRO A 14 38.16 0.44 26.29
N ARG A 15 38.35 -0.08 25.07
CA ARG A 15 38.16 0.67 23.80
C ARG A 15 36.89 1.52 23.91
N HIS A 16 37.01 2.82 23.66
CA HIS A 16 35.90 3.77 23.57
C HIS A 16 34.75 3.17 22.76
N ARG A 17 33.76 2.59 23.46
CA ARG A 17 32.50 2.18 22.85
C ARG A 17 31.67 3.45 22.74
N ILE A 18 31.46 3.86 21.49
CA ILE A 18 30.57 4.94 21.08
C ILE A 18 29.32 4.96 22.00
N GLY A 19 29.06 6.10 22.65
CA GLY A 19 27.98 6.26 23.63
C GLY A 19 26.58 6.10 23.02
N ALA A 20 25.53 6.11 23.85
CA ALA A 20 24.14 6.03 23.38
C ALA A 20 23.71 7.24 22.53
N ALA A 21 24.37 8.39 22.72
CA ALA A 21 24.05 9.66 22.07
C ALA A 21 23.98 9.61 20.52
N PRO A 22 24.96 9.07 19.78
CA PRO A 22 24.87 8.97 18.31
C PRO A 22 23.78 8.00 17.83
N HIS A 23 23.44 6.96 18.61
CA HIS A 23 22.31 6.09 18.28
C HIS A 23 20.97 6.77 18.54
N LEU A 24 20.88 7.60 19.58
CA LEU A 24 19.69 8.42 19.86
C LEU A 24 19.51 9.51 18.79
N ALA A 25 20.59 10.17 18.38
CA ALA A 25 20.59 11.14 17.30
C ALA A 25 20.14 10.52 15.96
N LEU A 26 20.63 9.31 15.64
CA LEU A 26 20.18 8.57 14.46
C LEU A 26 18.71 8.14 14.56
N ALA A 27 18.23 7.73 15.75
CA ALA A 27 16.82 7.40 15.96
C ALA A 27 15.92 8.64 15.78
N LEU A 28 16.31 9.79 16.34
CA LEU A 28 15.61 11.06 16.16
C LEU A 28 15.62 11.49 14.69
N MET A 29 16.76 11.39 14.01
CA MET A 29 16.86 11.69 12.58
C MET A 29 15.95 10.77 11.75
N ALA A 30 15.98 9.46 11.99
CA ALA A 30 15.13 8.50 11.29
C ALA A 30 13.64 8.73 11.58
N LEU A 31 13.27 9.12 12.81
CA LEU A 31 11.89 9.47 13.18
C LEU A 31 11.44 10.75 12.47
N VAL A 32 12.28 11.79 12.45
CA VAL A 32 11.99 13.05 11.73
C VAL A 32 11.83 12.76 10.24
N LEU A 33 12.74 11.98 9.64
CA LEU A 33 12.63 11.56 8.25
C LEU A 33 11.36 10.74 8.00
N MET A 34 10.99 9.82 8.89
CA MET A 34 9.76 9.02 8.79
C MET A 34 8.51 9.90 8.85
N VAL A 35 8.44 10.87 9.78
CA VAL A 35 7.31 11.81 9.89
C VAL A 35 7.24 12.72 8.67
N VAL A 36 8.37 13.32 8.27
CA VAL A 36 8.45 14.18 7.07
C VAL A 36 8.10 13.38 5.82
N PHE A 37 8.56 12.13 5.71
CA PHE A 37 8.32 11.27 4.56
C PHE A 37 6.88 10.77 4.50
N PHE A 38 6.32 10.27 5.60
CA PHE A 38 4.91 9.91 5.71
C PHE A 38 4.00 11.08 5.35
N TYR A 39 4.36 12.28 5.83
CA TYR A 39 3.62 13.51 5.50
C TYR A 39 3.79 13.90 4.03
N ALA A 40 5.01 13.88 3.52
CA ALA A 40 5.28 14.12 2.10
C ALA A 40 4.53 13.11 1.22
N VAL A 41 4.41 11.85 1.59
CA VAL A 41 3.66 10.82 0.85
C VAL A 41 2.15 11.02 0.93
N ARG A 42 1.65 11.56 2.05
CA ARG A 42 0.23 11.91 2.22
C ARG A 42 -0.15 13.15 1.40
N THR A 43 0.76 14.12 1.32
CA THR A 43 0.57 15.40 0.64
C THR A 43 0.86 15.33 -0.85
N LEU A 44 1.95 14.66 -1.22
CA LEU A 44 2.25 14.37 -2.61
C LEU A 44 1.25 13.32 -3.06
N THR A 45 0.68 13.56 -4.21
CA THR A 45 -0.27 12.74 -4.95
C THR A 45 0.35 11.39 -5.38
N LEU A 46 1.09 10.68 -4.52
CA LEU A 46 1.83 9.46 -4.86
C LEU A 46 0.93 8.25 -5.08
N PHE A 47 -0.37 8.36 -4.79
CA PHE A 47 -1.38 7.38 -5.24
C PHE A 47 -1.57 7.37 -6.76
N VAL A 48 -0.95 8.33 -7.46
CA VAL A 48 -1.04 8.49 -8.92
C VAL A 48 -0.08 7.57 -9.67
N SER A 49 1.02 7.10 -9.06
CA SER A 49 1.95 6.14 -9.67
C SER A 49 2.26 4.96 -8.74
N PRO A 50 1.91 3.71 -9.12
CA PRO A 50 2.21 2.50 -8.33
C PRO A 50 3.69 2.30 -8.03
N MET A 51 4.59 2.70 -8.93
CA MET A 51 6.04 2.61 -8.74
C MET A 51 6.57 3.65 -7.74
N LEU A 52 6.05 4.88 -7.78
CA LEU A 52 6.40 5.89 -6.77
C LEU A 52 5.90 5.46 -5.40
N PHE A 53 4.68 4.91 -5.33
CA PHE A 53 4.16 4.34 -4.10
C PHE A 53 5.05 3.19 -3.58
N LEU A 54 5.46 2.25 -4.45
CA LEU A 54 6.35 1.15 -4.04
C LEU A 54 7.71 1.67 -3.55
N ALA A 55 8.31 2.61 -4.28
CA ALA A 55 9.56 3.25 -3.89
C ALA A 55 9.41 3.98 -2.54
N ALA A 56 8.27 4.64 -2.32
CA ALA A 56 7.97 5.32 -1.09
C ALA A 56 7.81 4.36 0.09
N VAL A 57 7.01 3.31 -0.05
CA VAL A 57 6.87 2.30 1.01
C VAL A 57 8.20 1.59 1.28
N PHE A 58 9.02 1.35 0.25
CA PHE A 58 10.37 0.81 0.45
C PHE A 58 11.25 1.75 1.27
N LEU A 59 11.27 3.04 0.95
CA LEU A 59 12.04 4.03 1.68
C LEU A 59 11.55 4.18 3.12
N GLU A 60 10.23 4.17 3.33
CA GLU A 60 9.61 4.17 4.66
C GLU A 60 9.99 2.93 5.46
N ALA A 61 10.00 1.74 4.85
CA ALA A 61 10.46 0.51 5.50
C ALA A 61 11.95 0.59 5.88
N VAL A 62 12.78 1.25 5.07
CA VAL A 62 14.19 1.53 5.40
C VAL A 62 14.27 2.49 6.59
N PHE A 63 13.50 3.57 6.63
CA PHE A 63 13.48 4.50 7.76
C PHE A 63 13.02 3.83 9.05
N ILE A 64 11.96 3.02 9.02
CA ILE A 64 11.50 2.22 10.15
C ILE A 64 12.60 1.26 10.60
N ALA A 65 13.28 0.55 9.68
CA ALA A 65 14.35 -0.37 10.05
C ALA A 65 15.53 0.35 10.71
N VAL A 66 15.94 1.51 10.18
CA VAL A 66 16.99 2.35 10.77
C VAL A 66 16.56 2.88 12.14
N PHE A 67 15.32 3.37 12.27
CA PHE A 67 14.74 3.83 13.53
C PHE A 67 14.76 2.72 14.59
N LEU A 68 14.19 1.55 14.29
CA LEU A 68 14.15 0.42 15.22
C LEU A 68 15.56 -0.06 15.59
N TRP A 69 16.50 -0.07 14.65
CA TRP A 69 17.90 -0.40 14.93
C TRP A 69 18.54 0.62 15.88
N ALA A 70 18.34 1.91 15.60
CA ALA A 70 18.91 3.01 16.36
C ALA A 70 18.32 3.06 17.78
N VAL A 71 16.99 2.89 17.92
CA VAL A 71 16.28 2.76 19.20
C VAL A 71 16.79 1.55 19.97
N ALA A 72 16.90 0.37 19.36
CA ALA A 72 17.42 -0.82 20.05
C ALA A 72 18.85 -0.63 20.56
N ARG A 73 19.69 0.13 19.85
CA ARG A 73 21.05 0.48 20.29
C ARG A 73 21.08 1.57 21.36
N ALA A 74 20.22 2.57 21.25
CA ALA A 74 20.09 3.66 22.22
C ALA A 74 19.52 3.16 23.55
N LEU A 75 18.50 2.29 23.50
CA LEU A 75 17.84 1.69 24.66
C LEU A 75 18.62 0.52 25.28
N ALA A 76 19.71 0.06 24.66
CA ALA A 76 20.51 -1.04 25.20
C ALA A 76 20.99 -0.77 26.64
N ARG A 77 21.31 0.48 27.01
CA ARG A 77 21.68 0.89 28.37
C ARG A 77 20.49 1.26 29.28
N PRO A 78 19.53 2.12 28.88
CA PRO A 78 18.31 2.38 29.66
C PRO A 78 17.48 1.13 29.97
N SER A 79 17.61 0.07 29.17
CA SER A 79 16.93 -1.20 29.43
C SER A 79 17.29 -1.83 30.78
N GLU A 80 18.45 -1.49 31.37
CA GLU A 80 18.83 -1.94 32.71
C GLU A 80 18.07 -1.16 33.79
N MET A 81 17.90 0.15 33.61
CA MET A 81 17.11 1.00 34.50
C MET A 81 15.61 0.68 34.39
N LEU A 82 15.08 0.49 33.17
CA LEU A 82 13.69 0.05 32.98
C LEU A 82 13.46 -1.37 33.50
N ARG A 83 14.44 -2.28 33.36
CA ARG A 83 14.37 -3.60 33.99
C ARG A 83 14.40 -3.49 35.52
N SER A 84 15.20 -2.58 36.07
CA SER A 84 15.26 -2.30 37.50
C SER A 84 13.93 -1.71 38.02
N LEU A 85 13.38 -0.69 37.35
CA LEU A 85 12.08 -0.09 37.67
C LEU A 85 10.94 -1.09 37.53
N ALA A 86 10.93 -1.89 36.46
CA ALA A 86 9.93 -2.94 36.27
C ALA A 86 10.08 -4.05 37.32
N ALA A 87 11.31 -4.43 37.69
CA ALA A 87 11.55 -5.39 38.77
C ALA A 87 11.08 -4.85 40.12
N SER A 88 11.35 -3.58 40.41
CA SER A 88 10.94 -2.93 41.65
C SER A 88 9.41 -2.74 41.72
N ALA A 89 8.78 -2.32 40.62
CA ALA A 89 7.32 -2.27 40.50
C ALA A 89 6.69 -3.67 40.61
N TRP A 90 7.33 -4.69 40.04
CA TRP A 90 6.89 -6.08 40.15
C TRP A 90 7.05 -6.63 41.56
N GLU A 91 8.12 -6.31 42.27
CA GLU A 91 8.31 -6.66 43.68
C GLU A 91 7.24 -6.00 44.55
N GLY A 92 6.94 -4.72 44.34
CA GLY A 92 5.84 -4.03 45.03
C GLY A 92 4.46 -4.63 44.76
N LEU A 93 4.16 -4.97 43.50
CA LEU A 93 2.93 -5.68 43.13
C LEU A 93 2.88 -7.11 43.69
N ALA A 94 4.00 -7.83 43.69
CA ALA A 94 4.08 -9.20 44.20
C ALA A 94 3.95 -9.28 45.72
N ALA A 95 4.37 -8.22 46.44
CA ALA A 95 4.23 -8.09 47.89
C ALA A 95 2.84 -7.56 48.32
N ASN A 96 2.01 -7.06 47.40
CA ASN A 96 0.68 -6.55 47.71
C ASN A 96 -0.23 -7.67 48.22
N GLU A 97 -0.86 -7.45 49.38
CA GLU A 97 -1.65 -8.45 50.09
C GLU A 97 -2.82 -9.01 49.26
N TYR A 98 -3.46 -8.18 48.42
CA TYR A 98 -4.53 -8.62 47.53
C TYR A 98 -4.01 -9.55 46.42
N VAL A 99 -2.81 -9.28 45.90
CA VAL A 99 -2.15 -10.12 44.88
C VAL A 99 -1.69 -11.45 45.48
N VAL A 100 -1.19 -11.42 46.71
CA VAL A 100 -0.82 -12.64 47.46
C VAL A 100 -2.04 -13.51 47.72
N ARG A 101 -3.15 -12.93 48.21
CA ARG A 101 -4.43 -13.65 48.38
C ARG A 101 -4.95 -14.20 47.05
N ALA A 102 -4.94 -13.40 45.98
CA ALA A 102 -5.37 -13.83 44.66
C ALA A 102 -4.49 -14.97 44.08
N ARG A 103 -3.19 -15.01 44.40
CA ARG A 103 -2.30 -16.13 44.05
C ARG A 103 -2.55 -17.38 44.88
N ALA A 104 -3.02 -17.23 46.12
CA ALA A 104 -3.36 -18.34 47.02
C ALA A 104 -4.71 -18.99 46.66
N THR A 105 -5.57 -18.29 45.92
CA THR A 105 -6.83 -18.81 45.41
C THR A 105 -6.58 -19.98 44.44
N ASN A 106 -7.03 -21.18 44.81
CA ASN A 106 -6.91 -22.39 43.99
C ASN A 106 -8.20 -22.72 43.23
N THR A 107 -8.89 -21.70 42.71
CA THR A 107 -9.98 -21.95 41.77
C THR A 107 -9.41 -22.48 40.44
N PRO A 108 -10.15 -23.34 39.72
CA PRO A 108 -9.71 -23.85 38.42
C PRO A 108 -9.29 -22.74 37.44
N GLY A 109 -10.00 -21.61 37.44
CA GLY A 109 -9.67 -20.43 36.62
C GLY A 109 -8.36 -19.74 37.01
N ALA A 110 -8.10 -19.56 38.31
CA ALA A 110 -6.85 -18.96 38.79
C ALA A 110 -5.63 -19.84 38.48
N VAL A 111 -5.77 -21.16 38.65
CA VAL A 111 -4.73 -22.14 38.28
C VAL A 111 -4.46 -22.12 36.78
N TRP A 112 -5.51 -22.09 35.95
CA TRP A 112 -5.38 -21.97 34.50
C TRP A 112 -4.66 -20.68 34.10
N LEU A 113 -5.05 -19.52 34.63
CA LEU A 113 -4.45 -18.23 34.32
C LEU A 113 -2.97 -18.19 34.72
N ARG A 114 -2.63 -18.68 35.92
CA ARG A 114 -1.23 -18.78 36.38
C ARG A 114 -0.40 -19.67 35.44
N ASN A 115 -0.98 -20.76 34.94
CA ASN A 115 -0.30 -21.63 33.98
C ASN A 115 0.00 -20.93 32.64
N ARG A 116 -0.78 -19.92 32.23
CA ARG A 116 -0.53 -19.15 30.99
C ARG A 116 0.73 -18.29 31.02
N PHE A 117 1.25 -17.95 32.21
CA PHE A 117 2.47 -17.15 32.38
C PHE A 117 3.71 -17.98 32.74
N ARG A 118 3.56 -19.30 32.88
CA ARG A 118 4.67 -20.22 33.19
C ARG A 118 5.63 -20.36 32.00
N ARG A 119 6.93 -20.19 32.24
CA ARG A 119 7.98 -20.29 31.20
C ARG A 119 8.50 -21.70 30.96
N ASP A 120 8.22 -22.61 31.89
CA ASP A 120 8.68 -24.00 31.92
C ASP A 120 7.79 -24.97 31.13
N ARG A 121 6.67 -24.50 30.58
CA ARG A 121 5.73 -25.31 29.82
C ARG A 121 5.47 -24.74 28.44
N ALA A 122 5.30 -25.62 27.45
CA ALA A 122 4.90 -25.25 26.10
C ALA A 122 3.56 -24.51 26.09
N SER A 123 2.58 -24.99 26.86
CA SER A 123 1.24 -24.41 27.01
C SER A 123 1.20 -23.15 27.91
N GLY A 124 2.35 -22.69 28.40
CA GLY A 124 2.44 -21.49 29.22
C GLY A 124 2.73 -20.23 28.41
N LEU A 125 3.71 -19.44 28.85
CA LEU A 125 4.01 -18.11 28.31
C LEU A 125 4.30 -18.12 26.81
N TRP A 126 4.95 -19.18 26.30
CA TRP A 126 5.29 -19.28 24.89
C TRP A 126 4.06 -19.41 24.01
N LEU A 127 3.14 -20.34 24.32
CA LEU A 127 1.88 -20.46 23.59
C LEU A 127 1.02 -19.20 23.76
N THR A 128 0.99 -18.59 24.95
CA THR A 128 0.29 -17.31 25.15
C THR A 128 0.84 -16.22 24.25
N GLY A 129 2.16 -16.06 24.20
CA GLY A 129 2.82 -15.07 23.34
C GLY A 129 2.52 -15.33 21.87
N VAL A 130 2.59 -16.58 21.40
CA VAL A 130 2.27 -16.95 20.02
C VAL A 130 0.82 -16.63 19.68
N VAL A 131 -0.13 -17.00 20.55
CA VAL A 131 -1.55 -16.70 20.34
C VAL A 131 -1.80 -15.20 20.29
N VAL A 132 -1.21 -14.41 21.19
CA VAL A 132 -1.37 -12.95 21.19
C VAL A 132 -0.77 -12.33 19.91
N VAL A 133 0.44 -12.74 19.53
CA VAL A 133 1.11 -12.22 18.33
C VAL A 133 0.36 -12.60 17.05
N ALA A 134 -0.24 -13.79 16.98
CA ALA A 134 -1.06 -14.21 15.84
C ALA A 134 -2.46 -13.56 15.86
N ALA A 135 -3.04 -13.33 17.04
CA ALA A 135 -4.37 -12.75 17.19
C ALA A 135 -4.44 -11.30 16.73
N VAL A 136 -3.41 -10.48 16.98
CA VAL A 136 -3.40 -9.06 16.56
C VAL A 136 -3.63 -8.90 15.04
N PRO A 137 -2.80 -9.48 14.14
CA PRO A 137 -3.04 -9.38 12.71
C PRO A 137 -4.32 -10.11 12.28
N PHE A 138 -4.72 -11.19 12.95
CA PHE A 138 -5.97 -11.90 12.64
C PHE A 138 -7.23 -11.06 12.94
N VAL A 139 -7.27 -10.36 14.07
CA VAL A 139 -8.38 -9.44 14.42
C VAL A 139 -8.44 -8.27 13.43
N ASN A 140 -7.28 -7.72 13.05
CA ASN A 140 -7.24 -6.69 12.00
C ASN A 140 -7.72 -7.24 10.65
N PHE A 141 -7.36 -8.49 10.31
CA PHE A 141 -7.88 -9.16 9.12
C PHE A 141 -9.40 -9.29 9.16
N LEU A 142 -9.99 -9.66 10.30
CA LEU A 142 -11.45 -9.70 10.46
C LEU A 142 -12.08 -8.31 10.29
N GLY A 143 -11.43 -7.25 10.78
CA GLY A 143 -11.87 -5.87 10.55
C GLY A 143 -11.89 -5.48 9.07
N VAL A 144 -10.84 -5.82 8.33
CA VAL A 144 -10.78 -5.60 6.86
C VAL A 144 -11.82 -6.46 6.15
N ALA A 145 -11.96 -7.74 6.52
CA ALA A 145 -12.94 -8.64 5.93
C ALA A 145 -14.38 -8.13 6.16
N TYR A 146 -14.69 -7.63 7.36
CA TYR A 146 -15.96 -6.99 7.66
C TYR A 146 -16.17 -5.73 6.81
N ALA A 147 -15.17 -4.86 6.70
CA ALA A 147 -15.25 -3.65 5.87
C ALA A 147 -15.52 -3.98 4.39
N VAL A 148 -14.90 -5.04 3.87
CA VAL A 148 -15.10 -5.55 2.50
C VAL A 148 -16.52 -6.09 2.32
N VAL A 149 -16.98 -6.96 3.22
CA VAL A 149 -18.33 -7.57 3.13
C VAL A 149 -19.43 -6.52 3.31
N SER A 150 -19.18 -5.47 4.10
CA SER A 150 -20.15 -4.40 4.35
C SER A 150 -20.37 -3.42 3.19
N GLY A 151 -19.53 -3.44 2.14
CA GLY A 151 -19.63 -2.45 1.05
C GLY A 151 -19.30 -1.02 1.49
N GLY A 152 -18.48 -0.86 2.53
CA GLY A 152 -18.15 0.44 3.12
C GLY A 152 -17.17 1.29 2.28
N VAL A 153 -16.66 2.38 2.88
CA VAL A 153 -15.70 3.31 2.26
C VAL A 153 -14.53 2.60 1.56
N LEU A 154 -14.01 1.52 2.18
CA LEU A 154 -12.89 0.76 1.66
C LEU A 154 -13.16 0.16 0.27
N THR A 155 -14.38 -0.34 0.03
CA THR A 155 -14.76 -0.91 -1.27
C THR A 155 -14.85 0.14 -2.38
N ARG A 156 -15.30 1.36 -2.06
CA ARG A 156 -15.30 2.47 -3.03
C ARG A 156 -13.90 2.94 -3.38
N ILE A 157 -12.99 2.98 -2.40
CA ILE A 157 -11.57 3.26 -2.65
C ILE A 157 -10.98 2.18 -3.56
N ASP A 158 -11.26 0.91 -3.27
CA ASP A 158 -10.80 -0.24 -4.05
C ASP A 158 -11.23 -0.18 -5.53
N GLU A 159 -12.48 0.21 -5.79
CA GLU A 159 -13.02 0.40 -7.15
C GLU A 159 -12.34 1.56 -7.87
N ARG A 160 -12.21 2.71 -7.21
CA ARG A 160 -11.54 3.89 -7.79
C ARG A 160 -10.09 3.61 -8.13
N ILE A 161 -9.35 2.94 -7.24
CA ILE A 161 -7.97 2.52 -7.52
C ILE A 161 -7.94 1.56 -8.70
N ALA A 162 -8.82 0.56 -8.76
CA ALA A 162 -8.88 -0.38 -9.88
C ALA A 162 -9.14 0.34 -11.22
N ASN A 163 -10.08 1.28 -11.25
CA ASN A 163 -10.42 2.09 -12.43
C ASN A 163 -9.30 3.06 -12.84
N LEU A 164 -8.38 3.40 -11.93
CA LEU A 164 -7.20 4.22 -12.23
C LEU A 164 -6.09 3.43 -12.93
N MET A 165 -5.99 2.12 -12.68
CA MET A 165 -4.86 1.29 -13.16
C MET A 165 -4.61 1.37 -14.67
N PRO A 166 -5.63 1.30 -15.55
CA PRO A 166 -5.40 1.41 -17.00
C PRO A 166 -4.64 2.66 -17.43
N LYS A 167 -4.81 3.79 -16.74
CA LYS A 167 -4.19 5.07 -17.10
C LYS A 167 -2.75 5.24 -16.65
N VAL A 168 -2.34 4.48 -15.64
CA VAL A 168 -1.00 4.60 -15.03
C VAL A 168 -0.07 3.50 -15.53
N ARG A 169 -0.57 2.55 -16.32
CA ARG A 169 0.19 1.42 -16.84
C ARG A 169 1.09 1.83 -18.01
N THR A 170 2.31 1.30 -18.01
CA THR A 170 3.20 1.32 -19.17
C THR A 170 3.62 -0.11 -19.54
N PRO A 171 3.97 -0.39 -20.81
CA PRO A 171 4.41 -1.75 -21.21
C PRO A 171 5.58 -2.28 -20.37
N GLY A 172 6.56 -1.42 -20.06
CA GLY A 172 7.73 -1.78 -19.25
C GLY A 172 7.38 -2.11 -17.79
N GLU A 173 6.56 -1.28 -17.15
CA GLU A 173 6.09 -1.54 -15.78
C GLU A 173 5.19 -2.78 -15.72
N THR A 174 4.37 -3.00 -16.76
CA THR A 174 3.53 -4.19 -16.88
C THR A 174 4.36 -5.46 -16.97
N ALA A 175 5.41 -5.49 -17.78
CA ALA A 175 6.33 -6.62 -17.85
C ALA A 175 7.04 -6.86 -16.50
N PHE A 176 7.47 -5.79 -15.83
CA PHE A 176 8.08 -5.88 -14.51
C PHE A 176 7.13 -6.45 -13.45
N PHE A 177 5.89 -5.95 -13.35
CA PHE A 177 4.92 -6.44 -12.38
C PHE A 177 4.43 -7.85 -12.71
N ALA A 178 4.33 -8.22 -13.99
CA ALA A 178 4.12 -9.60 -14.39
C ALA A 178 5.25 -10.51 -13.88
N ALA A 179 6.51 -10.12 -14.04
CA ALA A 179 7.63 -10.90 -13.50
C ALA A 179 7.62 -10.94 -11.95
N ALA A 180 7.30 -9.82 -11.30
CA ALA A 180 7.19 -9.73 -9.85
C ALA A 180 6.12 -10.67 -9.29
N THR A 181 4.95 -10.76 -9.94
CA THR A 181 3.86 -11.64 -9.48
C THR A 181 4.25 -13.12 -9.52
N MET A 182 5.22 -13.51 -10.37
CA MET A 182 5.76 -14.88 -10.42
C MET A 182 6.55 -15.29 -9.18
N LEU A 183 7.06 -14.34 -8.39
CA LEU A 183 7.77 -14.62 -7.14
C LEU A 183 6.89 -15.36 -6.12
N ALA A 184 5.58 -15.17 -6.17
CA ALA A 184 4.63 -15.85 -5.31
C ALA A 184 3.69 -16.79 -6.08
N ASN A 185 4.01 -17.11 -7.33
CA ASN A 185 3.27 -18.10 -8.09
C ASN A 185 3.49 -19.52 -7.52
N TRP A 186 2.52 -20.41 -7.71
CA TRP A 186 2.50 -21.68 -6.98
C TRP A 186 3.66 -22.59 -7.39
N GLN A 187 4.07 -22.56 -8.67
CA GLN A 187 5.25 -23.28 -9.16
C GLN A 187 6.53 -22.81 -8.45
N THR A 188 6.72 -21.49 -8.32
CA THR A 188 7.87 -20.88 -7.64
C THR A 188 7.87 -21.25 -6.15
N VAL A 189 6.70 -21.21 -5.50
CA VAL A 189 6.55 -21.57 -4.09
C VAL A 189 6.84 -23.05 -3.85
N VAL A 190 6.33 -23.95 -4.69
CA VAL A 190 6.61 -25.39 -4.62
C VAL A 190 8.10 -25.64 -4.78
N LEU A 191 8.74 -25.02 -5.78
CA LEU A 191 10.19 -25.13 -6.01
C LEU A 191 11.00 -24.67 -4.79
N MET A 192 10.71 -23.48 -4.26
CA MET A 192 11.41 -22.93 -3.10
C MET A 192 11.20 -23.80 -1.84
N THR A 193 9.97 -24.27 -1.63
CA THR A 193 9.62 -25.11 -0.47
C THR A 193 10.29 -26.47 -0.56
N ALA A 194 10.29 -27.09 -1.74
CA ALA A 194 10.99 -28.36 -1.99
C ALA A 194 12.50 -28.22 -1.79
N ALA A 195 13.11 -27.15 -2.31
CA ALA A 195 14.52 -26.85 -2.11
C ALA A 195 14.84 -26.66 -0.61
N ALA A 196 14.07 -25.84 0.12
CA ALA A 196 14.26 -25.64 1.54
C ALA A 196 14.09 -26.94 2.34
N ALA A 197 13.06 -27.74 2.03
CA ALA A 197 12.80 -29.02 2.67
C ALA A 197 13.93 -30.02 2.41
N LEU A 198 14.42 -30.14 1.18
CA LEU A 198 15.54 -31.01 0.81
C LEU A 198 16.82 -30.64 1.59
N VAL A 199 17.09 -29.34 1.69
CA VAL A 199 18.26 -28.81 2.39
C VAL A 199 18.18 -29.11 3.89
N LEU A 200 17.02 -28.90 4.51
CA LEU A 200 16.77 -29.26 5.91
C LEU A 200 16.84 -30.78 6.12
N TRP A 201 16.36 -31.56 5.16
CA TRP A 201 16.41 -33.02 5.19
C TRP A 201 17.83 -33.55 5.15
N GLN A 202 18.66 -33.06 4.22
CA GLN A 202 20.09 -33.39 4.11
C GLN A 202 20.86 -32.96 5.37
N ALA A 203 20.50 -31.83 5.98
CA ALA A 203 21.02 -31.39 7.28
C ALA A 203 20.50 -32.24 8.48
N ARG A 204 19.80 -33.35 8.22
CA ARG A 204 19.20 -34.25 9.20
C ARG A 204 18.19 -33.56 10.14
N ARG A 205 17.53 -32.50 9.67
CA ARG A 205 16.48 -31.75 10.38
C ARG A 205 15.10 -32.08 9.83
N ARG A 206 14.78 -33.38 9.79
CA ARG A 206 13.53 -33.91 9.21
C ARG A 206 12.28 -33.22 9.76
N PHE A 207 12.21 -32.99 11.07
CA PHE A 207 11.08 -32.28 11.68
C PHE A 207 10.91 -30.84 11.17
N LEU A 208 12.01 -30.09 11.00
CA LEU A 208 11.92 -28.74 10.45
C LEU A 208 11.50 -28.78 8.99
N ALA A 209 12.01 -29.75 8.20
CA ALA A 209 11.59 -29.93 6.82
C ALA A 209 10.08 -30.22 6.72
N THR A 210 9.56 -31.15 7.53
CA THR A 210 8.13 -31.48 7.56
C THR A 210 7.28 -30.33 8.08
N ALA A 211 7.77 -29.57 9.07
CA ALA A 211 7.05 -28.42 9.61
C ALA A 211 6.96 -27.26 8.60
N VAL A 212 8.03 -27.01 7.82
CA VAL A 212 8.02 -26.02 6.73
C VAL A 212 7.02 -26.43 5.65
N VAL A 213 7.07 -27.68 5.19
CA VAL A 213 6.11 -28.19 4.20
C VAL A 213 4.68 -28.12 4.74
N GLY A 214 4.46 -28.57 5.98
CA GLY A 214 3.15 -28.52 6.63
C GLY A 214 2.60 -27.11 6.76
N ALA A 215 3.45 -26.11 7.05
CA ALA A 215 3.03 -24.72 7.11
C ALA A 215 2.62 -24.17 5.72
N VAL A 216 3.33 -24.56 4.66
CA VAL A 216 3.02 -24.17 3.26
C VAL A 216 1.87 -24.99 2.65
N VAL A 217 1.46 -26.09 3.26
CA VAL A 217 0.20 -26.76 2.88
C VAL A 217 -0.96 -26.14 3.65
N ALA A 218 -0.78 -25.94 4.96
CA ALA A 218 -1.81 -25.38 5.82
C ALA A 218 -2.24 -23.98 5.38
N GLN A 219 -1.31 -23.12 4.96
CA GLN A 219 -1.69 -21.78 4.51
C GLN A 219 -2.51 -21.83 3.20
N GLU A 220 -2.26 -22.75 2.26
CA GLU A 220 -2.99 -22.82 0.99
C GLU A 220 -4.43 -23.23 1.29
N LEU A 221 -4.59 -24.30 2.06
CA LEU A 221 -5.91 -24.82 2.47
C LEU A 221 -6.71 -23.77 3.25
N LEU A 222 -6.08 -23.06 4.18
CA LEU A 222 -6.76 -22.03 4.96
C LEU A 222 -7.10 -20.80 4.12
N THR A 223 -6.26 -20.44 3.16
CA THR A 223 -6.55 -19.31 2.24
C THR A 223 -7.72 -19.65 1.31
N ASP A 224 -7.70 -20.85 0.74
CA ASP A 224 -8.76 -21.37 -0.12
C ASP A 224 -10.09 -21.46 0.64
N LEU A 225 -10.07 -21.99 1.86
CA LEU A 225 -11.24 -22.01 2.74
C LEU A 225 -11.83 -20.61 2.96
N VAL A 226 -10.99 -19.62 3.27
CA VAL A 226 -11.45 -18.24 3.47
C VAL A 226 -12.02 -17.65 2.17
N GLN A 227 -11.39 -17.91 1.03
CA GLN A 227 -11.89 -17.47 -0.29
C GLN A 227 -13.27 -18.06 -0.60
N GLN A 228 -13.48 -19.34 -0.28
CA GLN A 228 -14.77 -20.03 -0.40
C GLN A 228 -15.79 -19.64 0.68
N ILE A 229 -15.40 -18.95 1.75
CA ILE A 229 -16.36 -18.41 2.71
C ILE A 229 -16.84 -17.03 2.22
N LEU A 230 -15.89 -16.18 1.81
CA LEU A 230 -16.15 -14.77 1.55
C LEU A 230 -16.62 -14.47 0.11
N HIS A 231 -16.26 -15.32 -0.87
CA HIS A 231 -16.71 -15.21 -2.27
C HIS A 231 -16.65 -13.80 -2.88
N ARG A 232 -15.67 -12.99 -2.46
CA ARG A 232 -15.54 -11.61 -2.96
C ARG A 232 -15.28 -11.61 -4.46
N GLN A 233 -16.03 -10.80 -5.19
CA GLN A 233 -15.77 -10.52 -6.60
C GLN A 233 -14.45 -9.78 -6.77
N ARG A 234 -13.77 -10.05 -7.90
CA ARG A 234 -12.55 -9.36 -8.32
C ARG A 234 -12.91 -8.01 -8.96
N PRO A 235 -11.91 -7.13 -9.21
CA PRO A 235 -12.10 -6.02 -10.12
C PRO A 235 -12.64 -6.49 -11.48
N ASP A 236 -13.32 -5.59 -12.18
CA ASP A 236 -13.89 -5.81 -13.51
C ASP A 236 -12.85 -6.44 -14.46
N GLU A 237 -13.24 -7.50 -15.17
CA GLU A 237 -12.36 -8.26 -16.08
C GLU A 237 -11.78 -7.39 -17.21
N SER A 238 -12.49 -6.34 -17.62
CA SER A 238 -11.99 -5.37 -18.61
C SER A 238 -10.78 -4.57 -18.11
N LEU A 239 -10.58 -4.50 -16.79
CA LEU A 239 -9.42 -3.85 -16.17
C LEU A 239 -8.26 -4.83 -15.93
N ALA A 240 -8.54 -6.13 -15.96
CA ALA A 240 -7.57 -7.17 -15.63
C ALA A 240 -6.67 -7.52 -16.82
N LEU A 241 -5.37 -7.57 -16.56
CA LEU A 241 -4.38 -8.03 -17.54
C LEU A 241 -4.17 -9.54 -17.53
N LEU A 242 -4.64 -10.22 -16.48
CA LEU A 242 -4.51 -11.67 -16.31
C LEU A 242 -5.87 -12.26 -15.96
N VAL A 243 -6.21 -13.39 -16.58
CA VAL A 243 -7.45 -14.11 -16.28
C VAL A 243 -7.25 -14.95 -15.02
N VAL A 244 -8.13 -14.77 -14.03
CA VAL A 244 -8.12 -15.55 -12.79
C VAL A 244 -9.55 -15.86 -12.37
N THR A 245 -9.86 -17.14 -12.20
CA THR A 245 -11.23 -17.64 -11.95
C THR A 245 -11.56 -17.88 -10.48
N THR A 246 -10.60 -17.74 -9.57
CA THR A 246 -10.81 -17.95 -8.13
C THR A 246 -11.28 -16.68 -7.42
N PRO A 247 -11.91 -16.77 -6.23
CA PRO A 247 -12.38 -15.59 -5.49
C PRO A 247 -11.28 -14.55 -5.19
N GLY A 248 -11.70 -13.30 -4.99
CA GLY A 248 -10.80 -12.15 -4.84
C GLY A 248 -10.13 -12.01 -3.47
N PHE A 249 -10.82 -12.33 -2.37
CA PHE A 249 -10.35 -12.01 -1.01
C PHE A 249 -10.13 -13.24 -0.12
N PRO A 250 -9.01 -13.32 0.62
CA PRO A 250 -7.82 -12.47 0.52
C PRO A 250 -6.95 -12.85 -0.69
N SER A 251 -6.00 -11.99 -1.04
CA SER A 251 -5.03 -12.27 -2.11
C SER A 251 -4.12 -13.45 -1.78
N GLY A 252 -4.33 -14.60 -2.42
CA GLY A 252 -3.57 -15.81 -2.14
C GLY A 252 -2.07 -15.73 -2.47
N GLN A 253 -1.68 -15.00 -3.52
CA GLN A 253 -0.26 -14.75 -3.81
C GLN A 253 0.39 -13.90 -2.71
N THR A 254 -0.34 -12.94 -2.14
CA THR A 254 0.15 -12.12 -1.03
C THR A 254 0.32 -12.97 0.24
N VAL A 255 -0.66 -13.82 0.56
CA VAL A 255 -0.57 -14.74 1.71
C VAL A 255 0.63 -15.69 1.56
N ARG A 256 0.81 -16.28 0.37
CA ARG A 256 1.99 -17.10 0.03
C ARG A 256 3.29 -16.34 0.24
N ALA A 257 3.38 -15.11 -0.27
CA ALA A 257 4.58 -14.29 -0.14
C ALA A 257 4.95 -14.08 1.35
N VAL A 258 3.97 -13.73 2.18
CA VAL A 258 4.17 -13.53 3.61
C VAL A 258 4.63 -14.80 4.32
N VAL A 259 3.93 -15.92 4.11
CA VAL A 259 4.22 -17.16 4.85
C VAL A 259 5.53 -17.81 4.39
N VAL A 260 5.71 -18.00 3.09
CA VAL A 260 6.85 -18.76 2.53
C VAL A 260 8.15 -17.98 2.73
N TYR A 261 8.20 -16.72 2.28
CA TYR A 261 9.39 -15.90 2.46
C TYR A 261 9.63 -15.57 3.93
N GLY A 262 8.57 -15.41 4.73
CA GLY A 262 8.68 -15.19 6.18
C GLY A 262 9.33 -16.36 6.90
N ILE A 263 8.97 -17.61 6.55
CA ILE A 263 9.61 -18.82 7.08
C ILE A 263 11.10 -18.87 6.67
N LEU A 264 11.43 -18.57 5.40
CA LEU A 264 12.82 -18.53 4.93
C LEU A 264 13.63 -17.47 5.68
N VAL A 265 13.07 -16.27 5.86
CA VAL A 265 13.70 -15.18 6.63
C VAL A 265 13.87 -15.54 8.09
N TYR A 266 12.90 -16.20 8.72
CA TYR A 266 13.04 -16.71 10.08
C TYR A 266 14.25 -17.66 10.20
N LEU A 267 14.41 -18.60 9.26
CA LEU A 267 15.56 -19.50 9.24
C LEU A 267 16.89 -18.76 9.02
N LEU A 268 16.90 -17.79 8.11
CA LEU A 268 18.07 -16.96 7.82
C LEU A 268 18.47 -16.08 9.01
N VAL A 269 17.53 -15.38 9.64
CA VAL A 269 17.78 -14.51 10.80
C VAL A 269 18.41 -15.30 11.94
N ARG A 270 17.98 -16.55 12.15
CA ARG A 270 18.59 -17.46 13.12
C ARG A 270 20.00 -17.91 12.75
N ALA A 271 20.35 -17.92 11.46
CA ALA A 271 21.66 -18.28 10.97
C ALA A 271 22.66 -17.10 10.90
N TYR A 272 22.18 -15.85 10.78
CA TYR A 272 23.00 -14.63 10.80
C TYR A 272 23.34 -14.21 12.23
N GLY A 273 24.61 -13.86 12.48
CA GLY A 273 25.09 -13.36 13.78
C GLY A 273 25.03 -11.83 13.94
N SER A 274 25.14 -11.09 12.84
CA SER A 274 25.12 -9.62 12.83
C SER A 274 23.70 -9.07 12.78
N VAL A 275 23.43 -8.03 13.59
CA VAL A 275 22.14 -7.31 13.58
C VAL A 275 21.87 -6.69 12.22
N ALA A 276 22.90 -6.13 11.56
CA ALA A 276 22.76 -5.52 10.24
C ALA A 276 22.30 -6.52 9.17
N SER A 277 22.87 -7.74 9.14
CA SER A 277 22.44 -8.76 8.16
C SER A 277 21.03 -9.28 8.45
N ARG A 278 20.63 -9.36 9.73
CA ARG A 278 19.24 -9.69 10.09
C ARG A 278 18.27 -8.61 9.61
N ALA A 279 18.60 -7.33 9.83
CA ALA A 279 17.80 -6.21 9.37
C ALA A 279 17.67 -6.20 7.84
N LEU A 280 18.78 -6.42 7.12
CA LEU A 280 18.78 -6.46 5.65
C LEU A 280 17.88 -7.57 5.10
N VAL A 281 17.93 -8.77 5.67
CA VAL A 281 17.10 -9.90 5.21
C VAL A 281 15.62 -9.66 5.51
N VAL A 282 15.29 -9.06 6.66
CA VAL A 282 13.91 -8.65 6.97
C VAL A 282 13.42 -7.56 6.02
N ALA A 283 14.25 -6.55 5.73
CA ALA A 283 13.92 -5.50 4.77
C ALA A 283 13.67 -6.07 3.36
N ALA A 284 14.53 -6.98 2.89
CA ALA A 284 14.34 -7.66 1.61
C ALA A 284 13.03 -8.47 1.57
N TYR A 285 12.66 -9.13 2.68
CA TYR A 285 11.38 -9.84 2.79
C TYR A 285 10.18 -8.91 2.70
N LEU A 286 10.18 -7.80 3.44
CA LEU A 286 9.10 -6.82 3.38
C LEU A 286 8.98 -6.24 1.96
N ALA A 287 10.11 -5.95 1.31
CA ALA A 287 10.13 -5.47 -0.07
C ALA A 287 9.48 -6.49 -1.04
N VAL A 288 9.80 -7.78 -0.93
CA VAL A 288 9.19 -8.83 -1.77
C VAL A 288 7.69 -8.95 -1.52
N VAL A 289 7.24 -8.93 -0.27
CA VAL A 289 5.80 -9.00 0.08
C VAL A 289 5.04 -7.82 -0.52
N LEU A 290 5.58 -6.60 -0.38
CA LEU A 290 4.99 -5.40 -0.94
C LEU A 290 4.97 -5.40 -2.47
N LEU A 291 6.08 -5.83 -3.08
CA LEU A 291 6.22 -5.93 -4.52
C LEU A 291 5.19 -6.92 -5.12
N VAL A 292 5.04 -8.10 -4.51
CA VAL A 292 4.02 -9.09 -4.92
C VAL A 292 2.62 -8.54 -4.70
N GLY A 293 2.35 -7.88 -3.57
CA GLY A 293 1.04 -7.28 -3.31
C GLY A 293 0.67 -6.23 -4.37
N MET A 294 1.60 -5.31 -4.64
CA MET A 294 1.43 -4.25 -5.62
C MET A 294 1.23 -4.79 -7.03
N SER A 295 1.94 -5.85 -7.42
CA SER A 295 1.77 -6.46 -8.73
C SER A 295 0.32 -6.95 -8.95
N ARG A 296 -0.39 -7.39 -7.90
CA ARG A 296 -1.78 -7.84 -8.02
C ARG A 296 -2.76 -6.70 -8.29
N VAL A 297 -2.55 -5.56 -7.63
CA VAL A 297 -3.37 -4.35 -7.84
C VAL A 297 -3.07 -3.78 -9.22
N TYR A 298 -1.79 -3.62 -9.55
CA TYR A 298 -1.34 -3.10 -10.84
C TYR A 298 -1.88 -3.93 -12.01
N LEU A 299 -1.82 -5.26 -11.93
CA LEU A 299 -2.33 -6.17 -12.97
C LEU A 299 -3.87 -6.26 -13.01
N GLY A 300 -4.58 -5.56 -12.12
CA GLY A 300 -6.05 -5.46 -12.12
C GLY A 300 -6.77 -6.71 -11.65
N VAL A 301 -6.08 -7.61 -10.95
CA VAL A 301 -6.65 -8.91 -10.53
C VAL A 301 -7.09 -8.95 -9.07
N HIS A 302 -6.70 -7.95 -8.27
CA HIS A 302 -7.10 -7.82 -6.88
C HIS A 302 -7.27 -6.35 -6.50
N HIS A 303 -8.14 -6.10 -5.54
CA HIS A 303 -8.27 -4.82 -4.88
C HIS A 303 -7.15 -4.61 -3.83
N VAL A 304 -6.95 -3.35 -3.40
CA VAL A 304 -5.93 -3.03 -2.39
C VAL A 304 -6.24 -3.71 -1.06
N SER A 305 -7.52 -3.75 -0.66
CA SER A 305 -7.92 -4.45 0.56
C SER A 305 -7.73 -5.97 0.48
N ASP A 306 -7.78 -6.61 -0.70
CA ASP A 306 -7.45 -8.05 -0.84
C ASP A 306 -6.00 -8.32 -0.48
N VAL A 307 -5.11 -7.42 -0.91
CA VAL A 307 -3.67 -7.47 -0.62
C VAL A 307 -3.41 -7.20 0.85
N TRP A 308 -4.02 -6.14 1.41
CA TRP A 308 -3.88 -5.83 2.83
C TRP A 308 -4.42 -6.95 3.73
N GLY A 309 -5.61 -7.48 3.41
CA GLY A 309 -6.18 -8.65 4.07
C GLY A 309 -5.26 -9.87 3.95
N GLY A 310 -4.68 -10.10 2.77
CA GLY A 310 -3.69 -11.16 2.55
C GLY A 310 -2.42 -11.01 3.39
N MET A 311 -1.93 -9.78 3.56
CA MET A 311 -0.77 -9.50 4.43
C MET A 311 -1.09 -9.82 5.89
N LEU A 312 -2.25 -9.38 6.38
CA LEU A 312 -2.70 -9.59 7.76
C LEU A 312 -2.97 -11.07 8.05
N PHE A 313 -3.71 -11.75 7.18
CA PHE A 313 -3.99 -13.17 7.31
C PHE A 313 -2.70 -14.00 7.24
N GLY A 314 -1.84 -13.72 6.26
CA GLY A 314 -0.53 -14.34 6.14
C GLY A 314 0.35 -14.11 7.37
N ALA A 315 0.31 -12.90 7.97
CA ALA A 315 1.10 -12.59 9.16
C ALA A 315 0.61 -13.39 10.39
N ALA A 316 -0.70 -13.59 10.53
CA ALA A 316 -1.27 -14.45 11.57
C ALA A 316 -0.82 -15.91 11.41
N LEU A 317 -0.86 -16.44 10.18
CA LEU A 317 -0.41 -17.80 9.87
C LEU A 317 1.10 -17.96 10.06
N LEU A 318 1.89 -16.97 9.64
CA LEU A 318 3.33 -16.94 9.85
C LEU A 318 3.68 -16.91 11.34
N ALA A 319 2.99 -16.09 12.14
CA ALA A 319 3.18 -16.04 13.59
C ALA A 319 2.86 -17.39 14.25
N ALA A 320 1.79 -18.05 13.83
CA ALA A 320 1.44 -19.40 14.29
C ALA A 320 2.51 -20.43 13.89
N ALA A 321 2.98 -20.41 12.64
CA ALA A 321 4.01 -21.33 12.13
C ALA A 321 5.36 -21.14 12.83
N VAL A 322 5.85 -19.89 12.93
CA VAL A 322 7.09 -19.56 13.65
C VAL A 322 6.94 -19.90 15.13
N GLY A 323 5.80 -19.58 15.74
CA GLY A 323 5.49 -19.91 17.12
C GLY A 323 5.53 -21.41 17.38
N PHE A 324 4.96 -22.22 16.48
CA PHE A 324 5.02 -23.68 16.54
C PHE A 324 6.47 -24.18 16.45
N LEU A 325 7.29 -23.65 15.53
CA LEU A 325 8.70 -23.99 15.40
C LEU A 325 9.52 -23.63 16.66
N GLU A 326 9.22 -22.47 17.24
CA GLU A 326 9.84 -21.94 18.47
C GLU A 326 9.51 -22.78 19.70
N ILE A 327 8.25 -23.16 19.86
CA ILE A 327 7.78 -24.02 20.96
C ILE A 327 8.37 -25.41 20.82
N SER A 328 8.27 -26.02 19.63
CA SER A 328 8.79 -27.37 19.36
C SER A 328 10.31 -27.48 19.48
N GLY A 329 11.04 -26.38 19.25
CA GLY A 329 12.48 -26.32 19.46
C GLY A 329 12.90 -26.16 20.93
N ARG A 330 12.04 -25.56 21.78
CA ARG A 330 12.31 -25.33 23.21
C ARG A 330 11.83 -26.47 24.09
N PHE A 331 10.65 -26.98 23.80
CA PHE A 331 10.06 -28.12 24.45
C PHE A 331 10.08 -29.24 23.43
N PRO A 332 10.86 -30.31 23.63
CA PRO A 332 10.88 -31.45 22.72
C PRO A 332 9.55 -32.19 22.83
N LEU A 333 8.52 -31.62 22.21
CA LEU A 333 7.22 -32.24 22.02
C LEU A 333 7.37 -33.47 21.10
N ILE A 334 8.39 -33.45 20.22
CA ILE A 334 8.75 -34.50 19.28
C ILE A 334 10.30 -34.58 19.17
N GLY A 335 10.94 -35.49 19.92
CA GLY A 335 12.35 -35.90 19.77
C GLY A 335 13.46 -34.86 20.02
N ARG A 336 14.58 -35.26 20.65
CA ARG A 336 15.74 -34.37 20.89
C ARG A 336 16.42 -33.97 19.56
N GLN A 337 16.37 -32.69 19.22
CA GLN A 337 17.12 -32.14 18.09
C GLN A 337 18.58 -31.86 18.46
N ARG A 338 19.53 -32.33 17.65
CA ARG A 338 20.94 -31.91 17.73
C ARG A 338 21.07 -30.48 17.21
N ARG A 339 21.57 -29.54 18.04
CA ARG A 339 21.98 -28.19 17.61
C ARG A 339 23.38 -28.25 17.01
N ALA A 340 23.50 -28.36 15.69
CA ALA A 340 24.70 -27.95 14.97
C ALA A 340 24.45 -27.75 13.46
N VAL A 341 25.01 -26.66 12.92
CA VAL A 341 25.37 -26.39 11.52
C VAL A 341 24.62 -25.28 10.78
N SER A 342 25.47 -24.43 10.19
CA SER A 342 25.24 -23.33 9.25
C SER A 342 24.72 -23.82 7.91
N VAL A 343 23.39 -23.86 7.78
CA VAL A 343 22.65 -24.04 6.52
C VAL A 343 22.54 -22.71 5.73
N ARG A 344 23.25 -21.67 6.20
CA ARG A 344 23.09 -20.27 5.80
C ARG A 344 23.28 -20.04 4.31
N ARG A 345 24.33 -20.63 3.71
CA ARG A 345 24.60 -20.48 2.27
C ARG A 345 23.51 -21.13 1.42
N VAL A 346 23.02 -22.29 1.82
CA VAL A 346 22.05 -23.05 1.03
C VAL A 346 20.64 -22.48 1.16
N VAL A 347 20.21 -22.09 2.36
CA VAL A 347 18.93 -21.36 2.56
C VAL A 347 18.96 -19.99 1.88
N ALA A 348 20.11 -19.33 1.79
CA ALA A 348 20.25 -18.07 1.06
C ALA A 348 20.16 -18.24 -0.48
N VAL A 349 20.46 -19.42 -1.01
CA VAL A 349 20.34 -19.73 -2.45
C VAL A 349 18.90 -20.03 -2.85
N VAL A 350 18.07 -20.57 -1.95
CA VAL A 350 16.63 -20.85 -2.21
C VAL A 350 15.87 -19.66 -2.82
N PRO A 351 15.88 -18.44 -2.22
CA PRO A 351 15.19 -17.29 -2.81
C PRO A 351 15.83 -16.85 -4.13
N VAL A 352 17.15 -17.01 -4.31
CA VAL A 352 17.82 -16.69 -5.58
C VAL A 352 17.34 -17.61 -6.70
N VAL A 353 17.19 -18.91 -6.42
CA VAL A 353 16.63 -19.89 -7.37
C VAL A 353 15.17 -19.57 -7.68
N GLY A 354 14.37 -19.19 -6.67
CA GLY A 354 12.99 -18.76 -6.87
C GLY A 354 12.88 -17.52 -7.74
N VAL A 355 13.72 -16.50 -7.51
CA VAL A 355 13.80 -15.29 -8.33
C VAL A 355 14.22 -15.62 -9.76
N ALA A 356 15.27 -16.42 -9.94
CA ALA A 356 15.74 -16.82 -11.25
C ALA A 356 14.64 -17.57 -12.04
N PHE A 357 13.96 -18.52 -11.39
CA PHE A 357 12.83 -19.24 -11.98
C PHE A 357 11.68 -18.29 -12.35
N ALA A 358 11.32 -17.36 -11.46
CA ALA A 358 10.27 -16.40 -11.71
C ALA A 358 10.58 -15.51 -12.93
N LEU A 359 11.81 -15.01 -13.02
CA LEU A 359 12.26 -14.15 -14.13
C LEU A 359 12.31 -14.91 -15.47
N THR A 360 12.74 -16.18 -15.48
CA THR A 360 12.85 -16.96 -16.73
C THR A 360 11.51 -17.48 -17.22
N THR A 361 10.56 -17.73 -16.32
CA THR A 361 9.25 -18.30 -16.67
C THR A 361 8.15 -17.27 -16.85
N ALA A 362 8.31 -16.05 -16.31
CA ALA A 362 7.31 -14.98 -16.46
C ALA A 362 6.90 -14.73 -17.92
N PRO A 363 7.81 -14.63 -18.90
CA PRO A 363 7.43 -14.40 -20.30
C PRO A 363 6.66 -15.57 -20.94
N LEU A 364 6.81 -16.79 -20.41
CA LEU A 364 6.14 -17.99 -20.91
C LEU A 364 4.78 -18.23 -20.25
N LEU A 365 4.64 -17.86 -18.98
CA LEU A 365 3.46 -18.18 -18.16
C LEU A 365 2.48 -17.03 -18.07
N LEU A 366 2.91 -15.80 -18.33
CA LEU A 366 2.08 -14.61 -18.28
C LEU A 366 2.09 -13.90 -19.61
N HIS A 367 0.92 -13.81 -20.21
CA HIS A 367 0.65 -12.93 -21.33
C HIS A 367 -0.37 -11.90 -20.85
N PRO A 368 0.08 -10.73 -20.37
CA PRO A 368 -0.80 -9.61 -20.12
C PRO A 368 -1.62 -9.32 -21.38
N GLN A 369 -2.94 -9.37 -21.29
CA GLN A 369 -3.84 -9.05 -22.39
C GLN A 369 -4.83 -8.00 -21.91
N GLU A 370 -5.05 -6.97 -22.74
CA GLU A 370 -6.13 -6.03 -22.50
C GLU A 370 -7.44 -6.62 -23.04
N HIS A 371 -8.47 -6.60 -22.23
CA HIS A 371 -9.81 -6.98 -22.66
C HIS A 371 -10.58 -5.70 -23.01
N PRO A 372 -11.11 -5.56 -24.24
CA PRO A 372 -11.88 -4.38 -24.60
C PRO A 372 -13.09 -4.24 -23.68
N ALA A 373 -13.22 -3.11 -23.00
CA ALA A 373 -14.42 -2.82 -22.21
C ALA A 373 -15.61 -2.62 -23.15
N GLN A 374 -16.54 -3.58 -23.21
CA GLN A 374 -17.84 -3.39 -23.83
C GLN A 374 -18.75 -2.71 -22.80
N ARG A 375 -19.07 -1.42 -23.00
CA ARG A 375 -19.95 -0.68 -22.11
C ARG A 375 -21.34 -0.52 -22.72
N PRO A 376 -22.40 -1.00 -22.06
CA PRO A 376 -23.75 -0.65 -22.46
C PRO A 376 -23.93 0.86 -22.24
N THR A 377 -24.34 1.57 -23.30
CA THR A 377 -24.68 2.98 -23.22
C THR A 377 -26.20 3.17 -23.20
N THR A 378 -26.67 4.15 -22.45
CA THR A 378 -28.08 4.52 -22.39
C THR A 378 -28.32 5.82 -23.15
N ALA A 379 -29.27 5.82 -24.10
CA ALA A 379 -29.63 7.05 -24.80
C ALA A 379 -30.41 8.00 -23.88
N LEU A 380 -30.01 9.26 -23.83
CA LEU A 380 -30.79 10.32 -23.18
C LEU A 380 -32.03 10.64 -24.03
N PRO A 381 -33.18 10.95 -23.39
CA PRO A 381 -34.39 11.34 -24.12
C PRO A 381 -34.24 12.64 -24.90
N ALA A 382 -33.54 13.63 -24.31
CA ALA A 382 -33.27 14.93 -24.89
C ALA A 382 -31.96 15.52 -24.33
N LEU A 383 -31.51 16.63 -24.90
CA LEU A 383 -30.37 17.42 -24.38
C LEU A 383 -30.90 18.58 -23.53
N ASP A 384 -31.53 18.25 -22.41
CA ASP A 384 -32.17 19.20 -21.49
C ASP A 384 -31.84 18.92 -20.02
N ALA A 385 -32.19 19.86 -19.15
CA ALA A 385 -31.93 19.77 -17.70
C ALA A 385 -32.51 18.49 -17.08
N ALA A 386 -33.71 18.08 -17.51
CA ALA A 386 -34.38 16.89 -16.99
C ALA A 386 -33.63 15.60 -17.34
N SER A 387 -33.06 15.53 -18.54
CA SER A 387 -32.24 14.39 -18.99
C SER A 387 -30.87 14.40 -18.30
N PHE A 388 -30.25 15.58 -18.14
CA PHE A 388 -28.94 15.71 -17.50
C PHE A 388 -28.95 15.50 -15.98
N ALA A 389 -30.10 15.64 -15.31
CA ALA A 389 -30.25 15.27 -13.90
C ALA A 389 -29.98 13.78 -13.61
N ARG A 390 -29.89 12.93 -14.65
CA ARG A 390 -29.53 11.50 -14.55
C ARG A 390 -28.03 11.27 -14.52
N LEU A 391 -27.24 12.28 -14.84
CA LEU A 391 -25.79 12.21 -14.85
C LEU A 391 -25.24 12.40 -13.42
N PRO A 392 -24.07 11.84 -13.11
CA PRO A 392 -23.41 12.06 -11.83
C PRO A 392 -22.94 13.53 -11.68
N LEU A 393 -23.74 14.30 -10.96
CA LEU A 393 -23.64 15.77 -10.85
C LEU A 393 -22.35 16.30 -10.19
N TYR A 394 -21.61 15.45 -9.47
CA TYR A 394 -20.43 15.85 -8.71
C TYR A 394 -19.25 14.94 -9.03
N SER A 395 -18.07 15.55 -9.14
CA SER A 395 -16.83 14.79 -9.06
C SER A 395 -16.51 14.45 -7.60
N GLU A 396 -15.60 13.50 -7.40
CA GLU A 396 -15.30 12.89 -6.10
C GLU A 396 -13.80 12.67 -5.94
N THR A 397 -13.33 12.74 -4.69
CA THR A 397 -11.97 12.33 -4.31
C THR A 397 -11.83 10.80 -4.35
N LEU A 398 -10.60 10.31 -4.16
CA LEU A 398 -10.33 8.87 -4.02
C LEU A 398 -11.14 8.21 -2.89
N THR A 399 -11.35 8.92 -1.78
CA THR A 399 -12.15 8.47 -0.62
C THR A 399 -13.66 8.56 -0.87
N GLY A 400 -14.07 9.31 -1.89
CA GLY A 400 -15.47 9.51 -2.27
C GLY A 400 -16.10 10.75 -1.65
N ASP A 401 -15.28 11.69 -1.20
CA ASP A 401 -15.76 12.99 -0.75
C ASP A 401 -16.11 13.83 -1.98
N ARG A 402 -17.23 14.54 -1.92
CA ARG A 402 -17.71 15.35 -3.06
C ARG A 402 -16.77 16.52 -3.31
N MET A 403 -16.46 16.74 -4.59
CA MET A 403 -15.75 17.89 -5.10
C MET A 403 -16.75 18.86 -5.76
N GLU A 404 -16.28 19.79 -6.58
CA GLU A 404 -17.12 20.69 -7.36
C GLU A 404 -18.09 19.96 -8.30
N PRO A 405 -19.28 20.54 -8.55
CA PRO A 405 -20.24 19.98 -9.50
C PRO A 405 -19.76 20.09 -10.96
N ALA A 406 -20.32 19.25 -11.83
CA ALA A 406 -20.06 19.31 -13.26
C ALA A 406 -20.46 20.69 -13.83
N ASN A 407 -19.57 21.27 -14.62
CA ASN A 407 -19.69 22.61 -15.23
C ASN A 407 -19.89 22.56 -16.74
N PHE A 408 -19.65 21.39 -17.35
CA PHE A 408 -19.74 21.18 -18.78
C PHE A 408 -20.44 19.88 -19.11
N ILE A 409 -21.20 19.91 -20.20
CA ILE A 409 -21.73 18.74 -20.88
C ILE A 409 -21.30 18.84 -22.34
N TYR A 410 -20.53 17.87 -22.82
CA TYR A 410 -20.11 17.80 -24.22
C TYR A 410 -20.85 16.67 -24.93
N VAL A 411 -21.23 16.91 -26.19
CA VAL A 411 -21.83 15.91 -27.07
C VAL A 411 -21.00 15.80 -28.34
N GLY A 412 -20.35 14.65 -28.55
CA GLY A 412 -19.46 14.42 -29.70
C GLY A 412 -18.41 13.34 -29.44
N SER A 413 -17.56 13.06 -30.42
CA SER A 413 -16.49 12.06 -30.29
C SER A 413 -15.29 12.56 -29.48
N GLU A 414 -14.44 11.64 -29.03
CA GLU A 414 -13.18 11.98 -28.37
C GLU A 414 -12.26 12.80 -29.29
N ASP A 415 -12.22 12.46 -30.59
CA ASP A 415 -11.42 13.19 -31.58
C ASP A 415 -11.89 14.64 -31.75
N GLN A 416 -13.20 14.87 -31.69
CA GLN A 416 -13.76 16.23 -31.74
C GLN A 416 -13.39 17.05 -30.50
N LEU A 417 -13.37 16.44 -29.31
CA LEU A 417 -12.88 17.09 -28.09
C LEU A 417 -11.40 17.48 -28.24
N LEU A 418 -10.56 16.54 -28.66
CA LEU A 418 -9.13 16.77 -28.86
C LEU A 418 -8.88 17.88 -29.89
N ALA A 419 -9.63 17.89 -31.00
CA ALA A 419 -9.53 18.92 -32.02
C ALA A 419 -9.97 20.30 -31.51
N ALA A 420 -11.09 20.39 -30.79
CA ALA A 420 -11.61 21.66 -30.25
C ALA A 420 -10.65 22.29 -29.24
N PHE A 421 -10.19 21.51 -28.26
CA PHE A 421 -9.23 21.98 -27.25
C PHE A 421 -7.86 22.29 -27.87
N GLY A 422 -7.38 21.47 -28.80
CA GLY A 422 -6.12 21.71 -29.51
C GLY A 422 -6.15 23.00 -30.34
N ALA A 423 -7.25 23.27 -31.05
CA ALA A 423 -7.43 24.51 -31.81
C ALA A 423 -7.49 25.76 -30.91
N ALA A 424 -7.98 25.62 -29.68
CA ALA A 424 -8.01 26.67 -28.66
C ALA A 424 -6.69 26.83 -27.88
N GLY A 425 -5.64 26.09 -28.25
CA GLY A 425 -4.32 26.15 -27.61
C GLY A 425 -4.28 25.58 -26.20
N TRP A 426 -5.10 24.56 -25.92
CA TRP A 426 -5.03 23.80 -24.68
C TRP A 426 -4.15 22.55 -24.84
N ASP A 427 -3.33 22.28 -23.84
CA ASP A 427 -2.44 21.13 -23.80
C ASP A 427 -3.12 19.94 -23.11
N ARG A 428 -3.09 18.77 -23.75
CA ARG A 428 -3.58 17.53 -23.14
C ARG A 428 -2.63 17.08 -22.02
N ALA A 429 -3.18 16.80 -20.84
CA ALA A 429 -2.41 16.24 -19.74
C ALA A 429 -1.87 14.85 -20.11
N GLU A 430 -0.59 14.62 -19.84
CA GLU A 430 0.03 13.33 -20.01
C GLU A 430 -0.49 12.33 -18.96
N PRO A 431 -0.50 11.02 -19.27
CA PRO A 431 -0.87 10.01 -18.31
C PRO A 431 0.04 10.04 -17.08
N SER A 432 -0.54 9.63 -15.97
CA SER A 432 0.02 9.56 -14.63
C SER A 432 1.04 8.43 -14.43
N THR A 433 1.97 8.27 -15.37
CA THR A 433 3.05 7.28 -15.30
C THR A 433 4.10 7.66 -14.25
N PHE A 434 4.95 6.71 -13.85
CA PHE A 434 6.09 6.98 -12.96
C PHE A 434 6.99 8.10 -13.49
N ALA A 435 7.35 8.05 -14.77
CA ALA A 435 8.26 9.01 -15.39
C ALA A 435 7.67 10.42 -15.41
N ASN A 436 6.40 10.55 -15.83
CA ASN A 436 5.75 11.86 -15.95
C ASN A 436 5.47 12.48 -14.58
N THR A 437 5.09 11.67 -13.59
CA THR A 437 4.87 12.14 -12.22
C THR A 437 6.17 12.61 -11.57
N LEU A 438 7.28 11.87 -11.76
CA LEU A 438 8.60 12.28 -11.27
C LEU A 438 9.09 13.56 -11.95
N ARG A 439 8.85 13.70 -13.25
CA ARG A 439 9.15 14.93 -14.00
C ARG A 439 8.33 16.11 -13.48
N ALA A 440 7.03 15.94 -13.27
CA ALA A 440 6.16 16.98 -12.72
C ALA A 440 6.63 17.44 -11.33
N PHE A 441 7.02 16.49 -10.47
CA PHE A 441 7.61 16.81 -9.17
C PHE A 441 8.91 17.62 -9.29
N ALA A 442 9.84 17.18 -10.16
CA ALA A 442 11.11 17.88 -10.37
C ALA A 442 10.93 19.30 -10.91
N VAL A 443 10.03 19.48 -11.89
CA VAL A 443 9.70 20.80 -12.46
C VAL A 443 8.99 21.68 -11.42
N GLY A 444 8.09 21.11 -10.62
CA GLY A 444 7.38 21.83 -9.56
C GLY A 444 8.31 22.41 -8.48
N ILE A 445 9.35 21.67 -8.09
CA ILE A 445 10.39 22.15 -7.17
C ILE A 445 11.20 23.31 -7.79
N GLN A 446 11.49 23.21 -9.08
CA GLN A 446 12.25 24.24 -9.80
C GLN A 446 11.42 25.49 -10.14
N GLY A 447 10.11 25.48 -9.87
CA GLY A 447 9.20 26.55 -10.24
C GLY A 447 9.02 26.68 -11.76
N GLY A 448 9.34 25.63 -12.52
CA GLY A 448 9.24 25.64 -13.98
C GLY A 448 7.82 25.37 -14.48
N GLN A 449 7.67 25.46 -15.80
CA GLN A 449 6.44 25.10 -16.51
C GLN A 449 6.52 23.65 -17.03
N TYR A 450 5.41 22.94 -16.95
CA TYR A 450 5.20 21.67 -17.65
C TYR A 450 3.76 21.64 -18.13
N ALA A 451 3.53 22.13 -19.34
CA ALA A 451 2.20 22.39 -19.88
C ALA A 451 1.33 21.11 -19.97
N THR A 452 1.96 19.96 -20.21
CA THR A 452 1.32 18.65 -20.29
C THR A 452 1.42 17.85 -19.00
N ALA A 453 1.72 18.47 -17.85
CA ALA A 453 1.91 17.76 -16.58
C ALA A 453 0.72 16.86 -16.23
N PRO A 454 0.94 15.66 -15.66
CA PRO A 454 -0.17 14.86 -15.15
C PRO A 454 -0.99 15.61 -14.11
N VAL A 455 -2.31 15.44 -14.16
CA VAL A 455 -3.24 16.01 -13.18
C VAL A 455 -3.55 15.00 -12.09
N THR A 456 -3.82 15.49 -10.87
CA THR A 456 -4.37 14.63 -9.81
C THR A 456 -5.69 14.04 -10.29
N PRO A 457 -5.87 12.70 -10.19
CA PRO A 457 -7.10 12.05 -10.61
C PRO A 457 -8.30 12.53 -9.79
N SER A 458 -9.42 12.71 -10.47
CA SER A 458 -10.73 12.97 -9.86
C SER A 458 -11.76 12.00 -10.45
N PHE A 459 -12.73 11.60 -9.65
CA PHE A 459 -13.61 10.49 -9.97
C PHE A 459 -15.04 10.95 -10.20
N VAL A 460 -15.69 10.40 -11.23
CA VAL A 460 -17.14 10.54 -11.46
C VAL A 460 -17.71 9.13 -11.54
N ALA A 461 -18.68 8.84 -10.66
CA ALA A 461 -19.22 7.48 -10.49
C ALA A 461 -18.12 6.41 -10.31
N GLY A 462 -17.10 6.71 -9.49
CA GLY A 462 -15.98 5.82 -9.23
C GLY A 462 -14.93 5.69 -10.34
N ARG A 463 -15.04 6.46 -11.44
CA ARG A 463 -14.13 6.39 -12.60
C ARG A 463 -13.29 7.66 -12.78
N PRO A 464 -12.00 7.54 -13.10
CA PRO A 464 -11.13 8.71 -13.28
C PRO A 464 -11.39 9.43 -14.62
N GLU A 465 -11.00 10.70 -14.72
CA GLU A 465 -11.17 11.63 -15.86
C GLU A 465 -10.67 11.15 -17.22
N SER A 466 -11.55 10.82 -18.18
CA SER A 466 -11.13 10.31 -19.49
C SER A 466 -10.10 11.19 -20.22
N LEU A 467 -10.27 12.51 -20.13
CA LEU A 467 -9.34 13.50 -20.65
C LEU A 467 -9.12 14.59 -19.59
N ALA A 468 -7.96 15.23 -19.65
CA ALA A 468 -7.72 16.47 -18.93
C ALA A 468 -6.91 17.42 -19.82
N PHE A 469 -7.27 18.70 -19.77
CA PHE A 469 -6.62 19.76 -20.53
C PHE A 469 -6.14 20.86 -19.59
N GLN A 470 -5.02 21.46 -19.96
CA GLN A 470 -4.38 22.54 -19.21
C GLN A 470 -4.02 23.69 -20.13
N LYS A 471 -4.04 24.90 -19.60
CA LYS A 471 -3.54 26.09 -20.29
C LYS A 471 -2.77 26.97 -19.32
N ALA A 472 -1.58 27.37 -19.73
CA ALA A 472 -0.69 28.17 -18.91
C ALA A 472 -1.23 29.60 -18.72
N THR A 473 -0.96 30.18 -17.55
CA THR A 473 -1.22 31.58 -17.23
C THR A 473 -0.03 32.46 -17.59
N ALA A 474 -0.17 33.78 -17.45
CA ALA A 474 0.91 34.73 -17.65
C ALA A 474 2.09 34.54 -16.68
N GLU A 475 1.86 34.00 -15.47
CA GLU A 475 2.93 33.64 -14.52
C GLU A 475 3.76 32.43 -14.99
N ASN A 476 3.25 31.65 -15.94
CA ASN A 476 3.92 30.56 -16.61
C ASN A 476 4.53 29.50 -15.67
N SER A 477 3.78 29.09 -14.65
CA SER A 477 4.23 28.15 -13.62
C SER A 477 3.27 26.97 -13.47
N LEU A 478 3.74 25.87 -12.87
CA LEU A 478 2.86 24.78 -12.42
C LEU A 478 1.90 25.16 -11.27
N ARG A 479 2.03 26.38 -10.72
CA ARG A 479 1.22 26.85 -9.59
C ARG A 479 -0.04 27.57 -10.03
N GLN A 480 -0.01 28.18 -11.22
CA GLN A 480 -1.15 28.89 -11.79
C GLN A 480 -1.48 28.37 -13.18
N ARG A 481 -2.59 27.65 -13.30
CA ARG A 481 -3.04 27.07 -14.57
C ARG A 481 -4.55 26.96 -14.61
N HIS A 482 -5.09 27.20 -15.79
CA HIS A 482 -6.43 26.80 -16.14
C HIS A 482 -6.45 25.29 -16.36
N HIS A 483 -7.40 24.58 -15.77
CA HIS A 483 -7.59 23.17 -16.07
C HIS A 483 -9.06 22.81 -16.27
N THR A 484 -9.28 21.82 -17.14
CA THR A 484 -10.55 21.11 -17.20
C THR A 484 -10.31 19.60 -17.21
N ARG A 485 -11.16 18.87 -16.49
CA ARG A 485 -11.22 17.41 -16.52
C ARG A 485 -12.52 17.00 -17.19
N ILE A 486 -12.48 15.96 -18.01
CA ILE A 486 -13.61 15.49 -18.82
C ILE A 486 -13.75 13.98 -18.66
N TRP A 487 -14.95 13.52 -18.31
CA TRP A 487 -15.30 12.12 -18.12
C TRP A 487 -16.25 11.65 -19.21
N ARG A 488 -15.96 10.49 -19.79
CA ARG A 488 -16.92 9.78 -20.64
C ARG A 488 -18.02 9.18 -19.79
N THR A 489 -19.26 9.56 -20.06
CA THR A 489 -20.43 9.00 -19.36
C THR A 489 -20.87 7.68 -20.00
N ASP A 490 -21.77 6.97 -19.33
CA ASP A 490 -22.46 5.79 -19.90
C ASP A 490 -23.69 6.20 -20.73
N TYR A 491 -23.79 7.47 -21.13
CA TYR A 491 -24.91 8.00 -21.87
C TYR A 491 -24.53 8.45 -23.29
N THR A 492 -25.49 8.36 -24.19
CA THR A 492 -25.41 8.94 -25.54
C THR A 492 -26.53 9.95 -25.74
N ALA A 493 -26.29 10.93 -26.60
CA ALA A 493 -27.33 11.82 -27.07
C ALA A 493 -28.38 11.05 -27.92
N PRO A 494 -29.56 11.65 -28.21
CA PRO A 494 -30.58 11.02 -29.03
C PRO A 494 -30.10 10.60 -30.43
N ASP A 495 -29.06 11.26 -30.95
CA ASP A 495 -28.42 10.96 -32.23
C ASP A 495 -27.31 9.89 -32.14
N GLY A 496 -27.12 9.28 -30.97
CA GLY A 496 -26.14 8.23 -30.72
C GLY A 496 -24.73 8.73 -30.39
N ARG A 497 -24.45 10.04 -30.42
CA ARG A 497 -23.12 10.56 -30.06
C ARG A 497 -22.85 10.42 -28.56
N PRO A 498 -21.59 10.19 -28.14
CA PRO A 498 -21.27 10.06 -26.73
C PRO A 498 -21.49 11.39 -25.98
N VAL A 499 -21.94 11.27 -24.74
CA VAL A 499 -22.07 12.39 -23.79
C VAL A 499 -20.90 12.35 -22.82
N TRP A 500 -20.32 13.52 -22.55
CA TRP A 500 -19.21 13.71 -21.64
C TRP A 500 -19.56 14.78 -20.60
N GLU A 501 -19.08 14.62 -19.39
CA GLU A 501 -19.17 15.64 -18.34
C GLU A 501 -17.80 16.26 -18.11
N GLY A 502 -17.75 17.53 -17.75
CA GLY A 502 -16.49 18.17 -17.39
C GLY A 502 -16.61 19.12 -16.21
N THR A 503 -15.48 19.29 -15.52
CA THR A 503 -15.30 20.30 -14.48
C THR A 503 -14.34 21.38 -14.94
N ALA A 504 -14.48 22.57 -14.39
CA ALA A 504 -13.65 23.73 -14.63
C ALA A 504 -12.95 24.07 -13.31
N SER A 505 -11.63 24.22 -13.32
CA SER A 505 -10.91 24.64 -12.12
C SER A 505 -9.69 25.46 -12.50
N PHE A 506 -9.53 26.60 -11.84
CA PHE A 506 -8.33 27.40 -11.91
C PHE A 506 -7.49 27.13 -10.67
N ASP A 507 -6.27 26.62 -10.85
CA ASP A 507 -5.34 26.48 -9.73
C ASP A 507 -4.74 27.88 -9.46
N ASP A 508 -4.99 28.50 -8.29
CA ASP A 508 -4.51 29.85 -7.92
C ASP A 508 -3.34 29.82 -6.90
N GLY A 509 -2.45 28.85 -7.04
CA GLY A 509 -1.22 28.78 -6.24
C GLY A 509 -1.12 27.58 -5.29
N ILE A 510 -0.03 27.59 -4.51
CA ILE A 510 0.27 26.60 -3.46
C ILE A 510 0.43 27.37 -2.16
N GLU A 511 -0.54 27.28 -1.24
CA GLU A 511 -0.39 27.82 0.12
C GLU A 511 -0.04 26.72 1.12
N PHE A 512 0.65 27.09 2.20
CA PHE A 512 0.99 26.20 3.31
C PHE A 512 -0.02 26.35 4.44
N ALA A 513 -1.20 25.74 4.35
CA ALA A 513 -2.27 25.93 5.33
C ALA A 513 -2.11 25.08 6.62
N GLY A 514 -2.55 25.65 7.76
CA GLY A 514 -2.63 25.00 9.09
C GLY A 514 -1.35 25.00 9.93
N THR A 515 -1.43 24.58 11.20
CA THR A 515 -0.28 24.44 12.15
C THR A 515 0.84 23.53 11.64
N ALA A 516 0.65 22.86 10.50
CA ALA A 516 1.58 21.93 9.89
C ALA A 516 2.11 22.35 8.50
N LYS A 517 1.74 23.52 7.95
CA LYS A 517 2.28 24.09 6.69
C LYS A 517 2.46 23.06 5.57
N VAL A 518 1.38 22.75 4.84
CA VAL A 518 1.35 21.72 3.79
C VAL A 518 1.11 22.34 2.41
N PRO A 519 1.87 22.00 1.35
CA PRO A 519 1.57 22.47 0.00
C PRO A 519 0.33 21.75 -0.55
N THR A 520 -0.80 22.44 -0.61
CA THR A 520 -2.00 22.02 -1.35
C THR A 520 -2.32 23.08 -2.40
N HIS A 521 -2.74 22.66 -3.60
CA HIS A 521 -3.20 23.58 -4.64
C HIS A 521 -4.53 24.19 -4.19
N HIS A 522 -4.66 25.51 -4.22
CA HIS A 522 -5.96 26.15 -4.04
C HIS A 522 -6.63 26.29 -5.40
N ILE A 523 -7.91 25.94 -5.47
CA ILE A 523 -8.76 26.22 -6.63
C ILE A 523 -9.44 27.57 -6.38
N ASP A 524 -9.47 28.44 -7.38
CA ASP A 524 -10.25 29.68 -7.29
C ASP A 524 -11.72 29.34 -7.00
N PRO A 525 -12.34 29.97 -5.97
CA PRO A 525 -13.70 29.65 -5.59
C PRO A 525 -14.73 29.85 -6.71
N ASN A 526 -14.45 30.70 -7.71
CA ASN A 526 -15.35 31.05 -8.79
C ASN A 526 -15.24 30.09 -9.99
N ILE A 527 -15.78 28.89 -9.84
CA ILE A 527 -15.76 27.88 -10.92
C ILE A 527 -16.58 28.33 -12.16
N ASP A 528 -17.54 29.23 -12.00
CA ASP A 528 -18.34 29.78 -13.10
C ASP A 528 -17.53 30.75 -13.98
N ALA A 529 -16.61 31.53 -13.39
CA ALA A 529 -15.70 32.36 -14.16
C ALA A 529 -14.73 31.51 -15.00
N GLU A 530 -14.24 30.42 -14.44
CA GLU A 530 -13.40 29.47 -15.18
C GLU A 530 -14.17 28.79 -16.32
N ARG A 531 -15.45 28.44 -16.09
CA ARG A 531 -16.35 27.97 -17.16
C ARG A 531 -16.45 29.00 -18.28
N ALA A 532 -16.69 30.28 -17.97
CA ALA A 532 -16.78 31.35 -18.96
C ALA A 532 -15.47 31.53 -19.76
N TYR A 533 -14.32 31.44 -19.09
CA TYR A 533 -13.00 31.49 -19.74
C TYR A 533 -12.82 30.36 -20.76
N ILE A 534 -13.11 29.12 -20.36
CA ILE A 534 -13.00 27.95 -21.24
C ILE A 534 -13.92 28.11 -22.46
N ILE A 535 -15.17 28.52 -22.27
CA ILE A 535 -16.12 28.77 -23.38
C ILE A 535 -15.56 29.78 -24.37
N GLY A 536 -15.11 30.94 -23.85
CA GLY A 536 -14.52 31.99 -24.67
C GLY A 536 -13.30 31.52 -25.46
N SER A 537 -12.49 30.64 -24.86
CA SER A 537 -11.32 30.06 -25.52
C SER A 537 -11.66 29.06 -26.63
N LEU A 538 -12.74 28.27 -26.45
CA LEU A 538 -13.17 27.27 -27.43
C LEU A 538 -13.99 27.87 -28.59
N GLY A 539 -14.50 29.10 -28.43
CA GLY A 539 -15.24 29.81 -29.48
C GLY A 539 -16.66 29.28 -29.72
N TYR A 540 -17.24 28.56 -28.76
CA TYR A 540 -18.64 28.12 -28.81
C TYR A 540 -19.58 29.16 -28.21
N PRO A 541 -20.83 29.28 -28.71
CA PRO A 541 -21.82 30.16 -28.09
C PRO A 541 -22.21 29.66 -26.69
N GLU A 542 -22.50 30.59 -25.79
CA GLU A 542 -22.99 30.26 -24.46
C GLU A 542 -24.38 29.59 -24.56
N GLN A 543 -24.52 28.45 -23.89
CA GLN A 543 -25.74 27.66 -23.82
C GLN A 543 -25.77 26.95 -22.46
N LEU A 544 -26.33 27.64 -21.46
CA LEU A 544 -26.37 27.15 -20.10
C LEU A 544 -27.62 26.30 -19.83
N VAL A 545 -27.43 25.20 -19.12
CA VAL A 545 -28.48 24.27 -18.69
C VAL A 545 -28.35 24.05 -17.19
N ALA A 546 -29.47 24.11 -16.46
CA ALA A 546 -29.49 23.85 -15.03
C ALA A 546 -29.15 22.38 -14.73
N LEU A 547 -28.15 22.14 -13.86
CA LEU A 547 -27.75 20.81 -13.38
C LEU A 547 -28.02 20.67 -11.89
N THR A 548 -27.67 21.69 -11.12
CA THR A 548 -27.82 21.75 -9.66
C THR A 548 -28.44 23.09 -9.26
N HIS A 549 -28.65 23.30 -7.96
CA HIS A 549 -29.06 24.60 -7.44
C HIS A 549 -27.83 25.49 -7.20
N PRO A 550 -27.98 26.82 -7.30
CA PRO A 550 -26.92 27.74 -6.89
C PRO A 550 -26.48 27.44 -5.46
N GLN A 551 -25.18 27.34 -5.24
CA GLN A 551 -24.64 26.94 -3.94
C GLN A 551 -23.23 27.50 -3.71
N MET A 552 -22.93 27.70 -2.43
CA MET A 552 -21.58 27.84 -1.92
C MET A 552 -21.26 26.56 -1.15
N GLY A 553 -20.06 26.02 -1.33
CA GLY A 553 -19.68 24.75 -0.76
C GLY A 553 -18.18 24.68 -0.49
N HIS A 554 -17.76 23.55 0.06
CA HIS A 554 -16.35 23.19 0.13
C HIS A 554 -16.14 21.90 -0.68
N ASN A 555 -15.07 21.85 -1.45
CA ASN A 555 -14.67 20.63 -2.14
C ASN A 555 -14.08 19.61 -1.15
N GLY A 556 -13.86 18.37 -1.59
CA GLY A 556 -13.30 17.30 -0.76
C GLY A 556 -11.86 17.54 -0.30
N SER A 557 -11.18 18.56 -0.84
CA SER A 557 -9.86 19.03 -0.40
C SER A 557 -9.94 20.13 0.67
N GLY A 558 -11.12 20.72 0.87
CA GLY A 558 -11.38 21.80 1.82
C GLY A 558 -11.41 23.21 1.22
N ASP A 559 -11.27 23.37 -0.10
CA ASP A 559 -11.36 24.69 -0.76
C ASP A 559 -12.82 25.12 -0.90
N GLU A 560 -13.08 26.41 -0.71
CA GLU A 560 -14.38 26.99 -0.98
C GLU A 560 -14.67 27.03 -2.48
N PHE A 561 -15.92 26.84 -2.87
CA PHE A 561 -16.40 27.10 -4.22
C PHE A 561 -17.78 27.75 -4.19
N PHE A 562 -18.10 28.54 -5.22
CA PHE A 562 -19.44 29.02 -5.49
C PHE A 562 -19.82 28.81 -6.95
N THR A 563 -21.08 28.47 -7.19
CA THR A 563 -21.61 28.24 -8.53
C THR A 563 -23.08 28.62 -8.63
N ASP A 564 -23.49 29.06 -9.82
CA ASP A 564 -24.86 29.27 -10.24
C ASP A 564 -25.62 27.96 -10.53
N GLY A 565 -24.94 26.81 -10.43
CA GLY A 565 -25.51 25.47 -10.58
C GLY A 565 -25.83 25.08 -12.03
N ARG A 566 -25.37 25.86 -13.01
CA ARG A 566 -25.57 25.59 -14.43
C ARG A 566 -24.31 24.98 -15.06
N ALA A 567 -24.49 24.11 -16.04
CA ALA A 567 -23.41 23.72 -16.95
C ALA A 567 -23.60 24.30 -18.33
N GLN A 568 -22.48 24.47 -19.02
CA GLN A 568 -22.47 24.76 -20.44
C GLN A 568 -22.66 23.46 -21.25
N LEU A 569 -23.64 23.48 -22.16
CA LEU A 569 -23.81 22.45 -23.19
C LEU A 569 -22.97 22.81 -24.43
N ILE A 570 -22.12 21.88 -24.88
CA ILE A 570 -21.31 22.02 -26.09
C ILE A 570 -21.57 20.84 -27.00
N VAL A 571 -22.22 21.11 -28.13
CA VAL A 571 -22.39 20.11 -29.21
C VAL A 571 -21.25 20.29 -30.20
N LEU A 572 -20.32 19.34 -30.20
CA LEU A 572 -19.12 19.38 -31.03
C LEU A 572 -19.49 19.14 -32.50
N ARG A 573 -18.74 19.77 -33.40
CA ARG A 573 -18.96 19.74 -34.85
C ARG A 573 -17.81 19.04 -35.54
#